data_AF-A0A962BYK4-F1
#
_entry.id   AF-A0A962BYK4-F1
#
_cell.length_a   1.000
_cell.length_b   1.000
_cell.length_c   1.000
_cell.angle_alpha   90.00
_cell.angle_beta   90.00
_cell.angle_gamma   90.00
#
_symmetry.space_group_name_H-M   'P 1'
#
loop_
_entity.id
_entity.type
_entity.pdbx_description
1 polymer ?
#
loop_
_entity_poly.entity_id
_entity_poly.type
_entity_poly.pdbx_seq_one_letter_code
_entity_poly.pdbx_strand_id
1 'polypeptide(L)'
;AGIIVRNSILLVDFINQALEEGSPLADAVIDACAVRAKPIALTALAAMIGALFILDDPIFNGLAISLIFGIFVSTILTLVVIPLLYFVLRRRDVADAAS
;
A
#
# COMPACT_ATOMS: atom_id res chain seq x y z
N ALA A 1 4.91 6.81 -21.10
CA ALA A 1 5.60 5.51 -21.30
C ALA A 1 6.81 5.33 -20.38
N GLY A 2 7.72 6.32 -20.26
CA GLY A 2 8.96 6.16 -19.48
C GLY A 2 8.82 5.90 -17.97
N ILE A 3 7.79 6.45 -17.30
CA ILE A 3 7.59 6.29 -15.84
C ILE A 3 7.27 4.82 -15.47
N ILE A 4 6.49 4.12 -16.29
CA ILE A 4 6.13 2.70 -16.06
C ILE A 4 7.36 1.82 -16.27
N VAL A 5 8.10 2.04 -17.35
CA VAL A 5 9.33 1.28 -17.65
C VAL A 5 10.37 1.46 -16.55
N ARG A 6 10.56 2.68 -16.05
CA ARG A 6 11.53 2.99 -15.00
C ARG A 6 11.16 2.36 -13.65
N ASN A 7 9.87 2.30 -13.31
CA ASN A 7 9.38 1.60 -12.12
C ASN A 7 9.59 0.08 -12.21
N SER A 8 9.38 -0.52 -13.39
CA SER A 8 9.61 -1.94 -13.61
C SER A 8 11.09 -2.31 -13.56
N ILE A 9 11.96 -1.48 -14.15
CA ILE A 9 13.42 -1.68 -14.08
C ILE A 9 13.90 -1.61 -12.62
N LEU A 10 13.46 -0.60 -11.87
CA LEU A 10 13.83 -0.46 -10.45
C LEU A 10 13.37 -1.66 -9.62
N LEU A 11 12.18 -2.21 -9.90
CA LEU A 11 11.67 -3.40 -9.21
C LEU A 11 12.54 -4.63 -9.48
N VAL A 12 12.94 -4.84 -10.73
CA VAL A 12 13.80 -5.96 -11.13
C VAL A 12 15.20 -5.80 -10.53
N ASP A 13 15.74 -4.58 -10.52
CA ASP A 13 17.03 -4.27 -9.87
C ASP A 13 16.98 -4.58 -8.37
N PHE A 14 15.91 -4.15 -7.69
CA PHE A 14 15.72 -4.39 -6.25
C PHE A 14 15.60 -5.88 -5.92
N ILE A 15 14.91 -6.64 -6.79
CA ILE A 15 14.79 -8.09 -6.69
C ILE A 15 16.15 -8.76 -6.84
N ASN A 16 16.94 -8.39 -7.84
CA ASN A 16 18.26 -8.96 -8.06
C ASN A 16 19.21 -8.62 -6.90
N GLN A 17 19.15 -7.38 -6.41
CA GLN A 17 20.00 -6.91 -5.32
C GLN A 17 19.68 -7.60 -3.98
N ALA A 18 18.39 -7.81 -3.69
CA ALA A 18 17.98 -8.58 -2.51
C ALA A 18 18.37 -10.05 -2.57
N LEU A 19 18.33 -10.65 -3.76
CA LEU A 19 18.81 -12.02 -3.99
C LEU A 19 20.34 -12.12 -3.80
N GLU A 20 21.10 -11.11 -4.22
CA GLU A 20 22.56 -11.03 -4.00
C GLU A 20 22.93 -10.83 -2.52
N GLU A 21 22.11 -10.11 -1.75
CA GLU A 21 22.28 -9.91 -0.31
C GLU A 21 21.84 -11.13 0.53
N GLY A 22 21.33 -12.19 -0.11
CA GLY A 22 20.85 -13.40 0.55
C GLY A 22 19.50 -13.22 1.26
N SER A 23 18.81 -12.10 1.01
CA SER A 23 17.50 -11.81 1.58
C SER A 23 16.41 -12.53 0.78
N PRO A 24 15.38 -13.11 1.43
CA PRO A 24 14.27 -13.71 0.71
C PRO A 24 13.62 -12.66 -0.20
N LEU A 25 13.36 -13.02 -1.47
CA LEU A 25 12.63 -12.18 -2.43
C LEU A 25 11.35 -11.57 -1.83
N ALA A 26 10.70 -12.32 -0.94
CA ALA A 26 9.53 -11.89 -0.19
C ALA A 26 9.80 -10.61 0.61
N ASP A 27 10.87 -10.55 1.41
CA ASP A 27 11.18 -9.39 2.26
C ASP A 27 11.46 -8.12 1.45
N ALA A 28 12.14 -8.25 0.30
CA ALA A 28 12.43 -7.11 -0.58
C ALA A 28 11.18 -6.54 -1.27
N VAL A 29 10.27 -7.42 -1.72
CA VAL A 29 8.97 -7.01 -2.26
C VAL A 29 8.11 -6.36 -1.17
N ILE A 30 8.25 -6.82 0.07
CA ILE A 30 7.53 -6.29 1.23
C ILE A 30 8.03 -4.90 1.62
N ASP A 31 9.34 -4.67 1.72
CA ASP A 31 9.89 -3.34 2.02
C ASP A 31 9.51 -2.33 0.92
N ALA A 32 9.55 -2.74 -0.34
CA ALA A 32 9.06 -1.94 -1.45
C ALA A 32 7.56 -1.61 -1.34
N CYS A 33 6.75 -2.53 -0.81
CA CYS A 33 5.32 -2.29 -0.53
C CYS A 33 5.10 -1.40 0.70
N ALA A 34 5.90 -1.56 1.77
CA ALA A 34 5.81 -0.79 3.01
C ALA A 34 6.18 0.68 2.81
N VAL A 35 7.19 0.97 1.99
CA VAL A 35 7.59 2.34 1.64
C VAL A 35 6.48 3.09 0.90
N ARG A 36 5.60 2.38 0.18
CA ARG A 36 4.44 2.97 -0.52
C ARG A 36 3.25 3.25 0.40
N ALA A 37 3.14 2.56 1.54
CA ALA A 37 2.02 2.72 2.46
C ALA A 37 1.95 4.13 3.08
N LYS A 38 3.11 4.74 3.41
CA LYS A 38 3.18 6.13 3.93
C LYS A 38 2.63 7.17 2.94
N PRO A 39 3.09 7.21 1.68
CA PRO A 39 2.51 8.08 0.65
C PRO A 39 1.00 7.87 0.43
N ILE A 40 0.52 6.62 0.44
CA ILE A 40 -0.90 6.29 0.27
C ILE A 40 -1.74 6.84 1.43
N ALA A 41 -1.26 6.69 2.67
CA ALA A 41 -1.94 7.26 3.83
C ALA A 41 -2.00 8.79 3.75
N LEU A 42 -0.92 9.43 3.29
CA LEU A 42 -0.85 10.88 3.16
C LEU A 42 -1.82 11.42 2.11
N THR A 43 -1.95 10.76 0.96
CA THR A 43 -2.93 11.14 -0.07
C THR A 43 -4.37 10.87 0.35
N ALA A 44 -4.63 9.75 1.04
CA ALA A 44 -5.95 9.47 1.60
C ALA A 44 -6.39 10.54 2.61
N LEU A 45 -5.48 10.96 3.50
CA LEU A 45 -5.72 12.07 4.44
C LEU A 45 -6.03 13.38 3.72
N ALA A 46 -5.24 13.75 2.72
CA ALA A 46 -5.50 14.95 1.93
C ALA A 46 -6.87 14.92 1.25
N ALA A 47 -7.27 13.77 0.69
CA ALA A 47 -8.57 13.59 0.06
C ALA A 47 -9.73 13.69 1.07
N MET A 48 -9.58 13.10 2.26
CA MET A 48 -10.58 13.21 3.33
C MET A 48 -10.75 14.67 3.79
N ILE A 49 -9.65 15.42 3.97
CA ILE A 49 -9.69 16.84 4.33
C ILE A 49 -10.38 17.68 3.23
N GLY A 50 -10.10 17.40 1.96
CA GLY A 50 -10.78 18.06 0.85
C GLY A 50 -12.27 17.75 0.79
N ALA A 51 -12.67 16.51 1.07
CA ALA A 51 -14.07 16.11 1.12
C ALA A 51 -14.82 16.73 2.30
N LEU A 52 -14.15 17.01 3.43
CA LEU A 52 -14.74 17.75 4.55
C LEU A 52 -15.15 19.17 4.16
N PHE A 53 -14.37 19.85 3.32
CA PHE A 53 -14.72 21.19 2.82
C PHE A 53 -15.96 21.20 1.90
N ILE A 54 -16.23 20.07 1.21
CA ILE A 54 -17.39 19.93 0.31
C ILE A 54 -18.69 19.69 1.11
N LEU A 55 -18.61 19.30 2.38
CA LEU A 55 -19.79 19.05 3.23
C LEU A 55 -20.61 20.32 3.53
N ASP A 56 -20.00 21.50 3.47
CA ASP A 56 -20.67 22.79 3.68
C ASP A 56 -21.71 23.11 2.59
N ASP A 57 -21.62 22.45 1.41
CA ASP A 57 -22.61 22.57 0.35
C ASP A 57 -23.73 21.51 0.49
N PRO A 58 -25.00 21.90 0.74
CA PRO A 58 -26.12 20.97 0.94
C PRO A 58 -26.39 20.04 -0.25
N ILE A 59 -25.97 20.43 -1.46
CA ILE A 59 -26.09 19.64 -2.69
C ILE A 59 -25.12 18.45 -2.71
N PHE A 60 -23.91 18.61 -2.15
CA PHE A 60 -22.85 17.60 -2.22
C PHE A 60 -22.68 16.82 -0.92
N ASN A 61 -23.42 17.17 0.13
CA ASN A 61 -23.30 16.58 1.46
C ASN A 61 -23.38 15.04 1.45
N GLY A 62 -24.38 14.46 0.75
CA GLY A 62 -24.50 13.01 0.62
C GLY A 62 -23.37 12.32 -0.16
N LEU A 63 -22.82 13.00 -1.16
CA LEU A 63 -21.68 12.50 -1.94
C LEU A 63 -20.37 12.56 -1.14
N ALA A 64 -20.15 13.65 -0.40
CA ALA A 64 -18.99 13.83 0.45
C ALA A 64 -18.94 12.81 1.59
N ILE A 65 -20.07 12.52 2.25
CA ILE A 65 -20.15 11.47 3.28
C ILE A 65 -19.78 10.10 2.70
N SER A 66 -20.35 9.75 1.54
CA SER A 66 -20.06 8.47 0.87
C SER A 66 -18.58 8.34 0.48
N LEU A 67 -17.98 9.43 -0.01
CA LEU A 67 -16.57 9.47 -0.39
C LEU A 67 -15.64 9.35 0.82
N ILE A 68 -15.88 10.12 1.88
CA ILE A 68 -15.09 10.05 3.12
C ILE A 68 -15.14 8.64 3.70
N PHE A 69 -16.34 8.06 3.80
CA PHE A 69 -16.51 6.72 4.34
C PHE A 69 -15.84 5.66 3.45
N GLY A 70 -15.95 5.78 2.13
CA GLY A 70 -15.28 4.89 1.17
C GLY A 70 -13.75 4.96 1.27
N ILE A 71 -13.19 6.17 1.34
CA ILE A 71 -11.74 6.38 1.51
C ILE A 71 -11.30 5.84 2.87
N PHE A 72 -12.03 6.11 3.94
CA PHE A 72 -11.71 5.64 5.28
C PHE A 72 -11.67 4.12 5.37
N VAL A 73 -12.73 3.43 4.90
CA VAL A 73 -12.80 1.96 4.89
C VAL A 73 -11.72 1.37 4.00
N SER A 74 -11.50 1.92 2.80
CA SER A 74 -10.44 1.48 1.89
C SER A 74 -9.04 1.66 2.49
N THR A 75 -8.80 2.77 3.20
CA THR A 75 -7.53 3.05 3.87
C THR A 75 -7.30 2.07 5.01
N ILE A 76 -8.29 1.82 5.86
CA ILE A 76 -8.20 0.82 6.94
C ILE A 76 -7.95 -0.57 6.35
N LEU A 77 -8.74 -0.95 5.35
CA LEU A 77 -8.59 -2.25 4.70
C LEU A 77 -7.18 -2.40 4.13
N THR A 78 -6.64 -1.38 3.46
CA THR A 78 -5.27 -1.42 2.92
C THR A 78 -4.23 -1.50 4.03
N LEU A 79 -4.36 -0.70 5.09
CA LEU A 79 -3.43 -0.70 6.23
C LEU A 79 -3.49 -1.98 7.06
N VAL A 80 -4.57 -2.76 7.01
CA VAL A 80 -4.72 -4.05 7.72
C VAL A 80 -4.36 -5.23 6.80
N VAL A 81 -4.80 -5.21 5.55
CA VAL A 81 -4.57 -6.29 4.58
C VAL A 81 -3.09 -6.43 4.25
N ILE A 82 -2.36 -5.31 4.09
CA ILE A 82 -0.91 -5.36 3.83
C ILE A 82 -0.13 -6.07 4.95
N PRO A 83 -0.24 -5.69 6.24
CA PRO A 83 0.47 -6.39 7.32
C PRO A 83 -0.06 -7.81 7.56
N LEU A 84 -1.34 -8.08 7.27
CA LEU A 84 -1.89 -9.42 7.41
C LEU A 84 -1.38 -10.37 6.32
N LEU A 85 -1.28 -9.89 5.07
CA LEU A 85 -0.59 -10.59 3.99
C LEU A 85 0.88 -10.84 4.34
N TYR A 86 1.57 -9.85 4.92
CA TYR A 86 2.94 -10.03 5.42
C TYR A 86 3.04 -11.19 6.41
N PHE A 87 2.18 -11.19 7.43
CA PHE A 87 2.20 -12.21 8.47
C PHE A 87 1.94 -13.62 7.90
N VAL A 88 1.02 -13.74 6.94
CA VAL A 88 0.70 -15.03 6.29
C VAL A 88 1.84 -15.51 5.40
N LEU A 89 2.44 -14.63 4.60
CA LEU A 89 3.57 -14.98 3.74
C LEU A 89 4.78 -15.41 4.57
N ARG A 90 5.17 -14.62 5.57
CA ARG A 90 6.26 -14.96 6.50
C ARG A 90 6.02 -16.29 7.22
N ARG A 91 4.77 -16.61 7.55
CA ARG A 91 4.42 -17.89 8.19
C ARG A 91 4.61 -19.08 7.24
N ARG A 92 4.46 -18.90 5.92
CA ARG A 92 4.75 -19.94 4.91
C ARG A 92 6.25 -20.13 4.73
N ASP A 93 7.01 -19.04 4.66
CA ASP A 93 8.48 -19.11 4.56
C ASP A 93 9.12 -19.82 5.78
N VAL A 94 8.61 -19.56 7.00
CA VAL A 94 9.06 -20.27 8.21
C VAL A 94 8.65 -21.76 8.21
N ALA A 95 7.53 -22.11 7.58
CA ALA A 95 7.09 -23.49 7.46
C ALA A 95 7.93 -24.28 6.42
N ASP A 96 8.32 -23.64 5.32
CA ASP A 96 9.16 -24.24 4.27
C ASP A 96 10.63 -24.36 4.68
N ALA A 97 11.12 -23.50 5.59
CA ALA A 97 12.46 -23.62 6.19
C ALA A 97 12.56 -24.70 7.29
N ALA A 98 11.42 -25.27 7.72
CA ALA A 98 11.35 -26.32 8.74
C ALA A 98 11.12 -27.74 8.15
N SER A 99 11.12 -27.87 6.82
CA SER A 99 11.07 -29.14 6.07
C SER A 99 12.40 -29.44 5.37
#